data_AF-A0A952JVN1-F1
#
_entry.id   AF-A0A952JVN1-F1
#
_cell.length_a   1.000
_cell.length_b   1.000
_cell.length_c   1.000
_cell.angle_alpha   90.00
_cell.angle_beta   90.00
_cell.angle_gamma   90.00
#
_symmetry.space_group_name_H-M   'P 1'
#
loop_
_entity.id
_entity.type
_entity.pdbx_description
1 polymer ?
#
loop_
_entity_poly.entity_id
_entity_poly.type
_entity_poly.pdbx_seq_one_letter_code
_entity_poly.pdbx_strand_id
1 'polypeptide(L)'
;MNINQKQIIEQILEEIKAIKVEDLLIDANPTETDLNKINIGKYSATEFLFFFNKMINQLDDELKNGLGFLLPFTENYANDFGSVNLQNNLTNIKNYLNSNQFAAIEPIMDGLIHYQIKNGFWNKSEIMSHPVDTEEIKKQKTIINLNQKAIEKNLQSYEELKSNLDTTVSDFNEFIGEKKGELIEITNLLTTANNQLTEINTVVSNSVNKETEIDGILKNIKDKVIAVSESITEYEADFTSIKKDNSELKIELETSIATAVEDLKKSKEGIEFIESNREEIVRLTGMAADGALGSKFDQRQNILNRGLHFWKWAIPVTTVLAGSWVVIVFTYLVPSFKDEWVNILVSVLKTSPAFILLGFVFSQYKKERNLQEEYAFKSAVAMTLTAYSEMLSNADVEDNTSRQQMLLKSIEMVYNQPQIHPLKSERLFSLNTKDLKETVATLADAVKNIKNT
;
A
#
# COMPACT_ATOMS: atom_id res chain seq x y z
N MET A 1 126.62 15.56 34.32
CA MET A 1 125.95 14.74 33.27
C MET A 1 126.91 14.47 32.11
N ASN A 2 126.87 13.31 31.44
CA ASN A 2 127.70 13.04 30.25
C ASN A 2 127.04 13.55 28.93
N ILE A 3 127.76 13.53 27.81
CA ILE A 3 127.28 14.07 26.51
C ILE A 3 125.99 13.38 26.05
N ASN A 4 125.92 12.05 26.11
CA ASN A 4 124.75 11.30 25.68
C ASN A 4 123.53 11.61 26.54
N GLN A 5 123.71 11.68 27.86
CA GLN A 5 122.65 12.07 28.79
C GLN A 5 122.15 13.49 28.48
N LYS A 6 123.06 14.43 28.20
CA LYS A 6 122.69 15.80 27.83
C LYS A 6 121.82 15.85 26.58
N GLN A 7 122.22 15.16 25.52
CA GLN A 7 121.49 15.11 24.26
C GLN A 7 120.08 14.51 24.41
N ILE A 8 119.93 13.47 25.24
CA ILE A 8 118.63 12.87 25.55
C ILE A 8 117.70 13.88 26.22
N ILE A 9 118.20 14.66 27.18
CA ILE A 9 117.41 15.69 27.86
C ILE A 9 117.01 16.80 26.89
N GLU A 10 117.94 17.28 26.06
CA GLU A 10 117.66 18.30 25.04
C GLU A 10 116.57 17.84 24.05
N GLN A 11 116.64 16.60 23.58
CA GLN A 11 115.62 16.04 22.69
C GLN A 11 114.24 16.02 23.35
N ILE A 12 114.15 15.55 24.61
CA ILE A 12 112.88 15.49 25.33
C ILE A 12 112.31 16.91 25.55
N LEU A 13 113.16 17.90 25.82
CA LEU A 13 112.73 19.29 25.99
C LEU A 13 112.19 19.89 24.69
N GLU A 14 112.82 19.63 23.54
CA GLU A 14 112.30 20.06 22.24
C GLU A 14 110.93 19.43 21.94
N GLU A 15 110.76 18.13 22.23
CA GLU A 15 109.47 17.45 22.10
C GLU A 15 108.38 18.06 23.00
N ILE A 16 108.73 18.42 24.24
CA ILE A 16 107.80 19.09 25.17
C ILE A 16 107.43 20.49 24.67
N LYS A 17 108.41 21.27 24.18
CA LYS A 17 108.18 22.63 23.65
C LYS A 17 107.30 22.65 22.40
N ALA A 18 107.32 21.57 21.61
CA ALA A 18 106.44 21.43 20.44
C ALA A 18 104.96 21.21 20.82
N ILE A 19 104.68 20.76 22.03
CA ILE A 19 103.30 20.57 22.53
C ILE A 19 102.71 21.94 22.84
N LYS A 20 101.58 22.28 22.21
CA LYS A 20 100.82 23.49 22.51
C LYS A 20 100.00 23.32 23.79
N VAL A 21 100.67 23.35 24.93
CA VAL A 21 100.07 23.14 26.26
C VAL A 21 98.89 24.10 26.51
N GLU A 22 98.96 25.31 25.97
CA GLU A 22 97.89 26.32 26.00
C GLU A 22 96.59 25.82 25.35
N ASP A 23 96.68 25.19 24.18
CA ASP A 23 95.53 24.64 23.46
C ASP A 23 94.89 23.50 24.25
N LEU A 24 95.72 22.61 24.79
CA LEU A 24 95.25 21.45 25.57
C LEU A 24 94.51 21.89 26.85
N LEU A 25 94.98 22.96 27.51
CA LEU A 25 94.31 23.51 28.70
C LEU A 25 92.96 24.14 28.37
N ILE A 26 92.85 24.85 27.25
CA ILE A 26 91.60 25.46 26.76
C ILE A 26 90.62 24.37 26.30
N ASP A 27 91.11 23.33 25.63
CA ASP A 27 90.29 22.19 25.20
C ASP A 27 89.76 21.36 26.36
N ALA A 28 90.55 21.19 27.42
CA ALA A 28 90.15 20.47 28.62
C ALA A 28 89.07 21.20 29.44
N ASN A 29 88.92 22.53 29.26
CA ASN A 29 87.99 23.36 30.03
C ASN A 29 87.19 24.32 29.12
N PRO A 30 86.30 23.80 28.25
CA PRO A 30 85.65 24.58 27.20
C PRO A 30 84.65 25.63 27.70
N THR A 31 84.20 25.54 28.96
CA THR A 31 83.15 26.42 29.51
C THR A 31 83.70 27.59 30.33
N GLU A 32 84.98 27.57 30.72
CA GLU A 32 85.58 28.59 31.60
C GLU A 32 86.53 29.50 30.82
N THR A 33 86.18 30.79 30.77
CA THR A 33 86.96 31.80 30.02
C THR A 33 88.09 32.42 30.87
N ASP A 34 88.02 32.29 32.19
CA ASP A 34 89.05 32.78 33.12
C ASP A 34 89.86 31.60 33.67
N LEU A 35 91.00 31.34 33.04
CA LEU A 35 91.86 30.21 33.42
C LEU A 35 92.49 30.36 34.83
N ASN A 36 92.39 31.53 35.47
CA ASN A 36 92.80 31.68 36.87
C ASN A 36 91.87 30.94 37.84
N LYS A 37 90.64 30.61 37.43
CA LYS A 37 89.67 29.89 38.27
C LYS A 37 89.82 28.37 38.21
N ILE A 38 90.56 27.88 37.22
CA ILE A 38 90.80 26.44 37.05
C ILE A 38 92.01 26.10 37.90
N ASN A 39 91.84 25.16 38.83
CA ASN A 39 92.93 24.71 39.71
C ASN A 39 93.58 23.45 39.15
N ILE A 40 94.91 23.47 39.03
CA ILE A 40 95.75 22.33 38.71
C ILE A 40 96.60 22.07 39.95
N GLY A 41 96.07 21.23 40.83
CA GLY A 41 96.67 21.01 42.14
C GLY A 41 96.64 22.29 42.98
N LYS A 42 97.81 22.78 43.41
CA LYS A 42 97.94 24.03 44.17
C LYS A 42 98.05 25.31 43.34
N TYR A 43 98.21 25.20 42.01
CA TYR A 43 98.35 26.34 41.10
C TYR A 43 97.04 26.61 40.36
N SER A 44 96.76 27.87 40.01
CA SER A 44 95.79 28.12 38.93
C SER A 44 96.34 27.63 37.59
N ALA A 45 95.49 27.37 36.59
CA ALA A 45 95.95 26.88 35.28
C ALA A 45 96.91 27.88 34.60
N THR A 46 96.71 29.18 34.85
CA THR A 46 97.65 30.22 34.46
C THR A 46 98.98 30.10 35.20
N GLU A 47 98.97 29.98 36.52
CA GLU A 47 100.19 29.87 37.32
C GLU A 47 100.98 28.63 36.96
N PHE A 48 100.27 27.51 36.79
CA PHE A 48 100.83 26.26 36.29
C PHE A 48 101.54 26.48 34.96
N LEU A 49 100.87 27.08 33.95
CA LEU A 49 101.48 27.30 32.64
C LEU A 49 102.68 28.25 32.74
N PHE A 50 102.59 29.31 33.54
CA PHE A 50 103.68 30.26 33.74
C PHE A 50 104.92 29.56 34.33
N PHE A 51 104.76 28.83 35.44
CA PHE A 51 105.86 28.12 36.08
C PHE A 51 106.39 26.97 35.23
N PHE A 52 105.49 26.27 34.52
CA PHE A 52 105.85 25.22 33.57
C PHE A 52 106.75 25.77 32.45
N ASN A 53 106.32 26.85 31.80
CA ASN A 53 107.10 27.49 30.72
C ASN A 53 108.42 28.05 31.25
N LYS A 54 108.42 28.67 32.44
CA LYS A 54 109.65 29.17 33.08
C LYS A 54 110.63 28.02 33.35
N MET A 55 110.17 26.94 33.96
CA MET A 55 110.96 25.75 34.27
C MET A 55 111.56 25.11 33.01
N ILE A 56 110.76 24.88 31.97
CA ILE A 56 111.24 24.26 30.74
C ILE A 56 112.26 25.16 30.03
N ASN A 57 112.02 26.47 29.97
CA ASN A 57 112.94 27.41 29.32
C ASN A 57 114.25 27.59 30.08
N GLN A 58 114.22 27.74 31.42
CA GLN A 58 115.43 27.87 32.24
C GLN A 58 116.31 26.61 32.14
N LEU A 59 115.70 25.42 32.13
CA LEU A 59 116.45 24.18 31.97
C LEU A 59 117.10 24.08 30.58
N ASP A 60 116.35 24.41 29.52
CA ASP A 60 116.88 24.41 28.15
C ASP A 60 118.03 25.41 27.98
N ASP A 61 117.88 26.63 28.52
CA ASP A 61 118.89 27.67 28.45
C ASP A 61 120.17 27.29 29.23
N GLU A 62 120.06 26.70 30.43
CA GLU A 62 121.23 26.27 31.20
C GLU A 62 121.94 25.07 30.55
N LEU A 63 121.20 24.20 29.84
CA LEU A 63 121.79 23.11 29.06
C LEU A 63 122.54 23.62 27.83
N LYS A 64 121.97 24.58 27.08
CA LYS A 64 122.55 25.12 25.84
C LYS A 64 123.67 26.13 26.10
N ASN A 65 123.44 27.09 27.00
CA ASN A 65 124.31 28.27 27.20
C ASN A 65 125.01 28.29 28.56
N GLY A 66 124.62 27.42 29.50
CA GLY A 66 125.15 27.39 30.87
C GLY A 66 126.09 26.22 31.15
N LEU A 67 126.13 25.81 32.43
CA LEU A 67 126.99 24.72 32.93
C LEU A 67 126.30 23.36 32.86
N GLY A 68 125.52 23.08 31.82
CA GLY A 68 124.71 21.88 31.67
C GLY A 68 125.44 20.54 31.86
N PHE A 69 126.75 20.48 31.58
CA PHE A 69 127.56 19.27 31.83
C PHE A 69 127.84 19.01 33.31
N LEU A 70 127.82 20.04 34.15
CA LEU A 70 128.05 19.94 35.60
C LEU A 70 126.76 19.63 36.38
N LEU A 71 125.61 19.69 35.72
CA LEU A 71 124.32 19.35 36.33
C LEU A 71 124.23 17.84 36.65
N PRO A 72 123.71 17.47 37.84
CA PRO A 72 123.49 16.08 38.20
C PRO A 72 122.33 15.50 37.37
N PHE A 73 122.55 14.34 36.75
CA PHE A 73 121.52 13.66 35.94
C PHE A 73 120.38 13.07 36.79
N THR A 74 120.74 12.58 37.98
CA THR A 74 119.82 12.16 39.04
C THR A 74 120.26 12.86 40.32
N GLU A 75 119.30 13.40 41.05
CA GLU A 75 119.52 13.98 42.37
C GLU A 75 118.51 13.41 43.35
N ASN A 76 119.01 12.95 44.51
CA ASN A 76 118.17 12.43 45.58
C ASN A 76 118.07 13.48 46.68
N TYR A 77 116.85 13.86 47.05
CA TYR A 77 116.56 14.75 48.16
C TYR A 77 116.10 13.94 49.37
N ALA A 78 116.44 14.43 50.56
CA ALA A 78 115.92 13.91 51.83
C ALA A 78 114.66 14.65 52.28
N ASN A 79 113.90 15.19 51.33
CA ASN A 79 112.69 16.00 51.55
C ASN A 79 111.50 15.43 50.76
N ASP A 80 110.37 16.12 50.82
CA ASP A 80 109.10 15.70 50.21
C ASP A 80 109.13 15.59 48.67
N PHE A 81 110.17 16.10 48.00
CA PHE A 81 110.34 16.00 46.54
C PHE A 81 111.05 14.71 46.09
N GLY A 82 111.51 13.87 47.02
CA GLY A 82 112.06 12.55 46.73
C GLY A 82 113.30 12.59 45.83
N SER A 83 113.31 11.82 44.75
CA SER A 83 114.40 11.82 43.76
C SER A 83 113.95 12.41 42.43
N VAL A 84 114.79 13.29 41.89
CA VAL A 84 114.61 13.87 40.55
C VAL A 84 115.61 13.23 39.60
N ASN A 85 115.08 12.53 38.59
CA ASN A 85 115.83 12.05 37.44
C ASN A 85 115.34 12.80 36.20
N LEU A 86 116.20 13.64 35.61
CA LEU A 86 115.78 14.55 34.54
C LEU A 86 115.11 13.83 33.37
N GLN A 87 115.63 12.67 32.95
CA GLN A 87 115.07 11.93 31.82
C GLN A 87 113.68 11.38 32.13
N ASN A 88 113.53 10.67 33.25
CA ASN A 88 112.27 10.06 33.64
C ASN A 88 111.20 11.10 33.96
N ASN A 89 111.55 12.15 34.71
CA ASN A 89 110.62 13.20 35.08
C ASN A 89 110.13 13.98 33.85
N LEU A 90 111.01 14.37 32.93
CA LEU A 90 110.60 15.06 31.69
C LEU A 90 109.80 14.12 30.76
N THR A 91 110.17 12.84 30.66
CA THR A 91 109.40 11.86 29.88
C THR A 91 107.99 11.68 30.46
N ASN A 92 107.86 11.63 31.78
CA ASN A 92 106.56 11.55 32.45
C ASN A 92 105.73 12.80 32.21
N ILE A 93 106.32 14.00 32.29
CA ILE A 93 105.65 15.25 31.92
C ILE A 93 105.10 15.17 30.50
N LYS A 94 105.91 14.75 29.52
CA LYS A 94 105.49 14.60 28.13
C LYS A 94 104.29 13.66 28.00
N ASN A 95 104.34 12.51 28.66
CA ASN A 95 103.26 11.52 28.62
C ASN A 95 101.96 12.05 29.26
N TYR A 96 102.06 12.76 30.39
CA TYR A 96 100.91 13.36 31.06
C TYR A 96 100.31 14.52 30.27
N LEU A 97 101.13 15.33 29.58
CA LEU A 97 100.64 16.36 28.65
C LEU A 97 99.83 15.73 27.51
N ASN A 98 100.37 14.69 26.87
CA ASN A 98 99.67 13.99 25.79
C ASN A 98 98.36 13.30 26.24
N SER A 99 98.24 13.01 27.53
CA SER A 99 97.06 12.36 28.12
C SER A 99 96.12 13.35 28.83
N ASN A 100 96.36 14.66 28.73
CA ASN A 100 95.61 15.73 29.41
C ASN A 100 95.52 15.58 30.95
N GLN A 101 96.52 14.94 31.58
CA GLN A 101 96.56 14.69 33.03
C GLN A 101 97.39 15.76 33.76
N PHE A 102 96.92 17.01 33.74
CA PHE A 102 97.68 18.14 34.26
C PHE A 102 97.98 18.07 35.77
N ALA A 103 97.07 17.52 36.58
CA ALA A 103 97.27 17.37 38.02
C ALA A 103 98.45 16.44 38.37
N ALA A 104 98.76 15.46 37.51
CA ALA A 104 99.90 14.56 37.71
C ALA A 104 101.25 15.22 37.38
N ILE A 105 101.24 16.35 36.65
CA ILE A 105 102.44 17.11 36.29
C ILE A 105 102.90 17.97 37.46
N GLU A 106 101.99 18.54 38.24
CA GLU A 106 102.28 19.44 39.37
C GLU A 106 103.42 18.95 40.28
N PRO A 107 103.36 17.76 40.91
CA PRO A 107 104.42 17.33 41.83
C PRO A 107 105.77 17.11 41.12
N ILE A 108 105.75 16.73 39.85
CA ILE A 108 106.98 16.56 39.05
C ILE A 108 107.58 17.93 38.69
N MET A 109 106.73 18.88 38.33
CA MET A 109 107.11 20.27 38.06
C MET A 109 107.73 20.90 39.30
N ASP A 110 107.12 20.75 40.48
CA ASP A 110 107.67 21.27 41.73
C ASP A 110 109.05 20.69 42.04
N GLY A 111 109.23 19.37 41.88
CA GLY A 111 110.52 18.72 42.08
C GLY A 111 111.59 19.24 41.12
N LEU A 112 111.24 19.46 39.86
CA LEU A 112 112.14 20.06 38.86
C LEU A 112 112.44 21.53 39.16
N ILE A 113 111.46 22.32 39.61
CA ILE A 113 111.71 23.71 40.04
C ILE A 113 112.68 23.72 41.23
N HIS A 114 112.48 22.84 42.22
CA HIS A 114 113.39 22.70 43.36
C HIS A 114 114.81 22.31 42.92
N TYR A 115 114.93 21.41 41.95
CA TYR A 115 116.20 21.07 41.31
C TYR A 115 116.90 22.30 40.73
N GLN A 116 116.18 23.15 40.00
CA GLN A 116 116.74 24.36 39.39
C GLN A 116 117.16 25.41 40.44
N ILE A 117 116.39 25.52 41.54
CA ILE A 117 116.71 26.39 42.67
C ILE A 117 118.00 25.94 43.35
N LYS A 118 118.11 24.65 43.69
CA LYS A 118 119.26 24.10 44.40
C LYS A 118 120.55 24.21 43.59
N ASN A 119 120.46 24.00 42.28
CA ASN A 119 121.58 24.15 41.35
C ASN A 119 121.82 25.62 40.95
N GLY A 120 121.05 26.57 41.50
CA GLY A 120 121.33 27.99 41.45
C GLY A 120 121.05 28.67 40.11
N PHE A 121 120.17 28.10 39.27
CA PHE A 121 119.86 28.68 37.95
C PHE A 121 118.40 29.05 37.72
N TRP A 122 117.48 28.71 38.65
CA TRP A 122 116.08 29.15 38.60
C TRP A 122 115.92 30.67 38.41
N ASN A 123 116.76 31.45 39.11
CA ASN A 123 116.73 32.92 39.13
C ASN A 123 117.99 33.56 38.54
N LYS A 124 118.79 32.86 37.72
CA LYS A 124 120.00 33.47 37.10
C LYS A 124 119.69 34.72 36.28
N SER A 125 118.48 34.81 35.73
CA SER A 125 117.97 35.99 35.03
C SER A 125 117.66 37.21 35.93
N GLU A 126 117.56 37.03 37.25
CA GLU A 126 117.29 38.12 38.22
C GLU A 126 118.56 38.85 38.68
N ILE A 127 119.75 38.22 38.53
CA ILE A 127 121.03 38.78 39.01
C ILE A 127 121.49 39.97 38.15
N MET A 128 120.90 40.16 36.96
CA MET A 128 121.04 41.38 36.15
C MET A 128 119.81 42.28 36.35
N SER A 129 119.77 43.02 37.47
CA SER A 129 118.90 44.19 37.74
C SER A 129 117.63 44.31 36.87
N HIS A 130 116.68 43.39 37.03
CA HIS A 130 115.33 43.59 36.52
C HIS A 130 114.39 43.84 37.71
N PRO A 131 113.64 44.95 37.74
CA PRO A 131 112.67 45.19 38.79
C PRO A 131 111.61 44.08 38.73
N VAL A 132 111.17 43.67 39.93
CA VAL A 132 110.16 42.64 40.23
C VAL A 132 108.91 42.74 39.33
N ASP A 133 108.60 43.93 38.79
CA ASP A 133 107.51 44.18 37.85
C ASP A 133 107.59 43.39 36.54
N THR A 134 108.78 43.04 36.05
CA THR A 134 108.93 42.40 34.73
C THR A 134 108.42 40.97 34.67
N GLU A 135 108.51 40.21 35.77
CA GLU A 135 108.02 38.84 35.86
C GLU A 135 106.50 38.80 35.99
N GLU A 136 105.96 39.69 36.81
CA GLU A 136 104.51 39.87 36.98
C GLU A 136 103.86 40.35 35.66
N ILE A 137 104.50 41.27 34.92
CA ILE A 137 104.03 41.69 33.59
C ILE A 137 104.02 40.52 32.60
N LYS A 138 105.02 39.62 32.64
CA LYS A 138 105.02 38.42 31.78
C LYS A 138 103.89 37.46 32.14
N LYS A 139 103.65 37.23 33.44
CA LYS A 139 102.51 36.43 33.93
C LYS A 139 101.18 37.01 33.43
N GLN A 140 100.99 38.32 33.59
CA GLN A 140 99.78 39.01 33.12
C GLN A 140 99.62 38.96 31.60
N LYS A 141 100.69 39.11 30.83
CA LYS A 141 100.64 38.97 29.36
C LYS A 141 100.22 37.56 28.94
N THR A 142 100.70 36.52 29.61
CA THR A 142 100.27 35.14 29.37
C THR A 142 98.79 34.95 29.71
N ILE A 143 98.28 35.52 30.81
CA ILE A 143 96.84 35.51 31.14
C ILE A 143 96.03 36.12 29.99
N ILE A 144 96.40 37.32 29.56
CA ILE A 144 95.66 38.06 28.54
C ILE A 144 95.61 37.28 27.23
N ASN A 145 96.74 36.73 26.78
CA ASN A 145 96.80 35.96 25.54
C ASN A 145 95.95 34.68 25.60
N LEU A 146 95.98 33.97 26.73
CA LEU A 146 95.16 32.77 26.92
C LEU A 146 93.67 33.09 26.94
N ASN A 147 93.28 34.11 27.70
CA ASN A 147 91.88 34.53 27.79
C ASN A 147 91.39 35.02 26.43
N GLN A 148 92.20 35.75 25.66
CA GLN A 148 91.87 36.15 24.30
C GLN A 148 91.58 34.93 23.41
N LYS A 149 92.45 33.92 23.45
CA LYS A 149 92.28 32.69 22.66
C LYS A 149 91.04 31.88 23.07
N ALA A 150 90.75 31.82 24.36
CA ALA A 150 89.52 31.20 24.87
C ALA A 150 88.26 31.97 24.39
N ILE A 151 88.30 33.30 24.41
CA ILE A 151 87.21 34.15 23.90
C ILE A 151 86.98 33.94 22.40
N GLU A 152 88.04 33.93 21.60
CA GLU A 152 87.95 33.70 20.14
C GLU A 152 87.32 32.35 19.82
N LYS A 153 87.71 31.29 20.53
CA LYS A 153 87.11 29.96 20.39
C LYS A 153 85.63 29.94 20.75
N ASN A 154 85.26 30.58 21.86
CA ASN A 154 83.87 30.69 22.30
C ASN A 154 83.01 31.49 21.32
N LEU A 155 83.57 32.55 20.72
CA LEU A 155 82.89 33.33 19.69
C LEU A 155 82.59 32.49 18.45
N GLN A 156 83.57 31.69 17.98
CA GLN A 156 83.36 30.79 16.85
C GLN A 156 82.26 29.75 17.15
N SER A 157 82.29 29.13 18.33
CA SER A 157 81.24 28.18 18.73
C SER A 157 79.86 28.84 18.82
N TYR A 158 79.79 30.10 19.25
CA TYR A 158 78.54 30.86 19.27
C TYR A 158 78.03 31.15 17.86
N GLU A 159 78.89 31.54 16.92
CA GLU A 159 78.51 31.78 15.52
C GLU A 159 77.99 30.50 14.83
N GLU A 160 78.65 29.37 15.07
CA GLU A 160 78.19 28.06 14.59
C GLU A 160 76.82 27.69 15.17
N LEU A 161 76.63 27.86 16.48
CA LEU A 161 75.35 27.60 17.14
C LEU A 161 74.25 28.52 16.60
N LYS A 162 74.54 29.80 16.39
CA LYS A 162 73.61 30.76 15.81
C LYS A 162 73.21 30.36 14.39
N SER A 163 74.17 29.98 13.55
CA SER A 163 73.91 29.52 12.18
C SER A 163 73.01 28.27 12.15
N ASN A 164 73.28 27.31 13.03
CA ASN A 164 72.46 26.11 13.18
C ASN A 164 71.04 26.43 13.64
N LEU A 165 70.90 27.37 14.58
CA LEU A 165 69.59 27.85 15.04
C LEU A 165 68.82 28.54 13.92
N ASP A 166 69.46 29.44 13.17
CA ASP A 166 68.86 30.15 12.04
C ASP A 166 68.37 29.15 10.97
N THR A 167 69.17 28.12 10.67
CA THR A 167 68.80 27.04 9.74
C THR A 167 67.60 26.24 10.27
N THR A 168 67.63 25.83 11.54
CA THR A 168 66.54 25.07 12.17
C THR A 168 65.22 25.85 12.16
N VAL A 169 65.28 27.17 12.40
CA VAL A 169 64.11 28.05 12.33
C VAL A 169 63.57 28.15 10.90
N SER A 170 64.45 28.22 9.90
CA SER A 170 64.05 28.20 8.49
C SER A 170 63.31 26.91 8.14
N ASP A 171 63.91 25.75 8.43
CA ASP A 171 63.33 24.43 8.16
C ASP A 171 61.98 24.25 8.85
N PHE A 172 61.87 24.71 10.10
CA PHE A 172 60.61 24.64 10.85
C PHE A 172 59.50 25.50 10.24
N ASN A 173 59.85 26.68 9.72
CA ASN A 173 58.88 27.54 9.03
C ASN A 173 58.41 26.93 7.70
N GLU A 174 59.31 26.29 6.96
CA GLU A 174 58.97 25.55 5.73
C GLU A 174 58.00 24.41 6.05
N PHE A 175 58.32 23.59 7.05
CA PHE A 175 57.45 22.51 7.52
C PHE A 175 56.06 23.00 7.96
N ILE A 176 55.98 24.12 8.69
CA ILE A 176 54.70 24.74 9.04
C ILE A 176 53.92 25.15 7.79
N GLY A 177 54.60 25.71 6.79
CA GLY A 177 54.01 26.08 5.51
C GLY A 177 53.40 24.88 4.80
N GLU A 178 54.15 23.79 4.68
CA GLU A 178 53.68 22.53 4.10
C GLU A 178 52.46 21.97 4.83
N LYS A 179 52.53 21.89 6.17
CA LYS A 179 51.42 21.36 6.98
C LYS A 179 50.16 22.21 6.92
N LYS A 180 50.29 23.53 6.79
CA LYS A 180 49.13 24.41 6.51
C LYS A 180 48.54 24.13 5.13
N GLY A 181 49.37 23.90 4.12
CA GLY A 181 48.93 23.51 2.77
C GLY A 181 48.14 22.21 2.79
N GLU A 182 48.68 21.16 3.42
CA GLU A 182 48.01 19.87 3.59
C GLU A 182 46.65 20.02 4.30
N LEU A 183 46.56 20.83 5.36
CA LEU A 183 45.30 21.07 6.08
C LEU A 183 44.24 21.78 5.23
N ILE A 184 44.65 22.71 4.37
CA ILE A 184 43.74 23.37 3.42
C ILE A 184 43.20 22.35 2.41
N GLU A 185 44.06 21.48 1.88
CA GLU A 185 43.66 20.42 0.96
C GLU A 185 42.67 19.43 1.62
N ILE A 186 42.96 18.97 2.83
CA ILE A 186 42.05 18.12 3.62
C ILE A 186 40.69 18.82 3.84
N THR A 187 40.69 20.11 4.12
CA THR A 187 39.45 20.90 4.30
C THR A 187 38.62 20.96 3.02
N ASN A 188 39.27 21.14 1.87
CA ASN A 188 38.62 21.15 0.56
C ASN A 188 38.06 19.77 0.19
N LEU A 189 38.82 18.70 0.46
CA LEU A 189 38.37 17.32 0.25
C LEU A 189 37.18 16.98 1.14
N LEU A 190 37.19 17.39 2.42
CA LEU A 190 36.07 17.20 3.33
C LEU A 190 34.81 17.92 2.86
N THR A 191 34.95 19.15 2.38
CA THR A 191 33.84 19.93 1.80
C THR A 191 33.26 19.22 0.58
N THR A 192 34.11 18.73 -0.31
CA THR A 192 33.70 17.98 -1.51
C THR A 192 32.97 16.69 -1.13
N ALA A 193 33.49 15.93 -0.16
CA ALA A 193 32.86 14.68 0.31
C ALA A 193 31.48 14.94 0.93
N ASN A 194 31.31 16.03 1.69
CA ASN A 194 30.02 16.41 2.26
C ASN A 194 28.98 16.79 1.20
N ASN A 195 29.41 17.49 0.14
CA ASN A 195 28.54 17.80 -1.00
C ASN A 195 28.11 16.52 -1.72
N GLN A 196 29.06 15.62 -2.00
CA GLN A 196 28.76 14.32 -2.61
C GLN A 196 27.81 13.47 -1.76
N LEU A 197 27.99 13.45 -0.43
CA LEU A 197 27.08 12.74 0.48
C LEU A 197 25.65 13.30 0.41
N THR A 198 25.51 14.61 0.28
CA THR A 198 24.20 15.27 0.13
C THR A 198 23.53 14.90 -1.20
N GLU A 199 24.30 14.87 -2.29
CA GLU A 199 23.81 14.40 -3.60
C GLU A 199 23.39 12.92 -3.55
N ILE A 200 24.21 12.05 -2.95
CA ILE A 200 23.89 10.63 -2.76
C ILE A 200 22.57 10.46 -1.99
N ASN A 201 22.40 11.17 -0.87
CA ASN A 201 21.16 11.11 -0.09
C ASN A 201 19.93 11.57 -0.89
N THR A 202 20.11 12.56 -1.76
CA THR A 202 19.05 13.05 -2.67
C THR A 202 18.69 11.98 -3.70
N VAL A 203 19.70 11.34 -4.32
CA VAL A 203 19.48 10.25 -5.29
C VAL A 203 18.79 9.07 -4.62
N VAL A 204 19.24 8.65 -3.44
CA VAL A 204 18.62 7.54 -2.67
C VAL A 204 17.17 7.85 -2.35
N SER A 205 16.86 9.06 -1.88
CA SER A 205 15.48 9.47 -1.59
C SER A 205 14.59 9.43 -2.84
N ASN A 206 15.11 9.91 -3.98
CA ASN A 206 14.40 9.85 -5.25
C ASN A 206 14.19 8.41 -5.73
N SER A 207 15.18 7.53 -5.55
CA SER A 207 15.06 6.11 -5.89
C SER A 207 13.99 5.40 -5.07
N VAL A 208 13.93 5.63 -3.75
CA VAL A 208 12.89 5.05 -2.86
C VAL A 208 11.49 5.55 -3.26
N ASN A 209 11.35 6.83 -3.60
CA ASN A 209 10.08 7.36 -4.11
C ASN A 209 9.66 6.69 -5.41
N LYS A 210 10.61 6.49 -6.35
CA LYS A 210 10.35 5.80 -7.62
C LYS A 210 10.03 4.33 -7.44
N GLU A 211 10.67 3.65 -6.50
CA GLU A 211 10.33 2.27 -6.13
C GLU A 211 8.88 2.17 -5.64
N THR A 212 8.47 3.10 -4.78
CA THR A 212 7.07 3.17 -4.30
C THR A 212 6.07 3.43 -5.44
N GLU A 213 6.40 4.32 -6.38
CA GLU A 213 5.58 4.54 -7.59
C GLU A 213 5.47 3.27 -8.44
N ILE A 214 6.58 2.56 -8.66
CA ILE A 214 6.61 1.31 -9.42
C ILE A 214 5.75 0.24 -8.75
N ASP A 215 5.85 0.07 -7.43
CA ASP A 215 5.02 -0.87 -6.68
C ASP A 215 3.52 -0.56 -6.79
N GLY A 216 3.17 0.73 -6.74
CA GLY A 216 1.80 1.20 -6.95
C GLY A 216 1.28 0.85 -8.36
N ILE A 217 2.09 1.10 -9.38
CA ILE A 217 1.77 0.74 -10.78
C ILE A 217 1.62 -0.78 -10.92
N LEU A 218 2.55 -1.56 -10.35
CA LEU A 218 2.54 -3.02 -10.41
C LEU A 218 1.27 -3.59 -9.76
N LYS A 219 0.85 -3.04 -8.62
CA LYS A 219 -0.39 -3.41 -7.96
C LYS A 219 -1.61 -3.10 -8.85
N ASN A 220 -1.68 -1.90 -9.42
CA ASN A 220 -2.79 -1.52 -10.31
C ASN A 220 -2.88 -2.43 -11.54
N ILE A 221 -1.74 -2.78 -12.14
CA ILE A 221 -1.68 -3.72 -13.27
C ILE A 221 -2.19 -5.10 -12.86
N LYS A 222 -1.76 -5.62 -11.70
CA LYS A 222 -2.24 -6.92 -11.18
C LYS A 222 -3.76 -6.92 -10.99
N ASP A 223 -4.30 -5.88 -10.35
CA ASP A 223 -5.74 -5.76 -10.11
C ASP A 223 -6.53 -5.72 -11.43
N LYS A 224 -6.04 -4.98 -12.44
CA LYS A 224 -6.65 -4.94 -13.77
C LYS A 224 -6.55 -6.28 -14.50
N VAL A 225 -5.43 -6.98 -14.39
CA VAL A 225 -5.28 -8.32 -15.00
C VAL A 225 -6.29 -9.29 -14.39
N ILE A 226 -6.46 -9.28 -13.06
CA ILE A 226 -7.48 -10.10 -12.38
C ILE A 226 -8.88 -9.77 -12.90
N ALA A 227 -9.26 -8.49 -12.92
CA ALA A 227 -10.57 -8.06 -13.40
C ALA A 227 -10.83 -8.47 -14.87
N VAL A 228 -9.83 -8.33 -15.74
CA VAL A 228 -9.93 -8.77 -17.14
C VAL A 228 -10.07 -10.29 -17.24
N SER A 229 -9.33 -11.06 -16.44
CA SER A 229 -9.45 -12.53 -16.41
C SER A 229 -10.82 -13.00 -15.93
N GLU A 230 -11.41 -12.31 -14.94
CA GLU A 230 -12.78 -12.58 -14.49
C GLU A 230 -13.80 -12.29 -15.60
N SER A 231 -13.71 -11.12 -16.25
CA SER A 231 -14.60 -10.78 -17.37
C SER A 231 -14.45 -11.74 -18.56
N ILE A 232 -13.25 -12.22 -18.87
CA ILE A 232 -13.05 -13.23 -19.92
C ILE A 232 -13.79 -14.54 -19.55
N THR A 233 -13.70 -14.96 -18.28
CA THR A 233 -14.37 -16.17 -17.80
C THR A 233 -15.89 -16.04 -17.89
N GLU A 234 -16.43 -14.87 -17.55
CA GLU A 234 -17.87 -14.56 -17.67
C GLU A 234 -18.32 -14.58 -19.14
N TYR A 235 -17.57 -13.94 -20.04
CA TYR A 235 -17.87 -13.98 -21.47
C TYR A 235 -17.79 -15.38 -22.08
N GLU A 236 -16.85 -16.22 -21.65
CA GLU A 236 -16.80 -17.62 -22.10
C GLU A 236 -18.03 -18.42 -21.64
N ALA A 237 -18.51 -18.18 -20.42
CA ALA A 237 -19.73 -18.80 -19.90
C ALA A 237 -20.97 -18.34 -20.69
N ASP A 238 -21.12 -17.03 -20.90
CA ASP A 238 -22.21 -16.44 -21.69
C ASP A 238 -22.20 -16.97 -23.13
N PHE A 239 -21.03 -16.98 -23.77
CA PHE A 239 -20.88 -17.51 -25.12
C PHE A 239 -21.26 -18.99 -25.21
N THR A 240 -20.91 -19.78 -24.19
CA THR A 240 -21.30 -21.19 -24.10
C THR A 240 -22.81 -21.34 -23.95
N SER A 241 -23.46 -20.50 -23.14
CA SER A 241 -24.93 -20.48 -22.99
C SER A 241 -25.61 -20.12 -24.31
N ILE A 242 -25.19 -19.03 -24.95
CA ILE A 242 -25.73 -18.59 -26.25
C ILE A 242 -25.59 -19.68 -27.30
N LYS A 243 -24.44 -20.38 -27.34
CA LYS A 243 -24.21 -21.49 -28.28
C LYS A 243 -25.18 -22.65 -28.03
N LYS A 244 -25.48 -22.95 -26.76
CA LYS A 244 -26.47 -23.96 -26.38
C LYS A 244 -27.87 -23.53 -26.80
N ASP A 245 -28.29 -22.31 -26.44
CA ASP A 245 -29.61 -21.77 -26.76
C ASP A 245 -29.84 -21.73 -28.28
N ASN A 246 -28.86 -21.30 -29.07
CA ASN A 246 -28.92 -21.33 -30.53
C ASN A 246 -29.06 -22.76 -31.09
N SER A 247 -28.44 -23.75 -30.44
CA SER A 247 -28.57 -25.15 -30.86
C SER A 247 -29.97 -25.69 -30.55
N GLU A 248 -30.55 -25.32 -29.41
CA GLU A 248 -31.91 -25.68 -29.03
C GLU A 248 -32.96 -25.02 -29.94
N LEU A 249 -32.83 -23.70 -30.19
CA LEU A 249 -33.66 -22.94 -31.13
C LEU A 249 -33.63 -23.54 -32.54
N LYS A 250 -32.46 -24.01 -32.99
CA LYS A 250 -32.34 -24.68 -34.29
C LYS A 250 -33.17 -25.97 -34.33
N ILE A 251 -33.11 -26.80 -33.29
CA ILE A 251 -33.89 -28.04 -33.20
C ILE A 251 -35.39 -27.73 -33.14
N GLU A 252 -35.79 -26.72 -32.37
CA GLU A 252 -37.20 -26.30 -32.27
C GLU A 252 -37.73 -25.79 -33.62
N LEU A 253 -36.92 -25.00 -34.33
CA LEU A 253 -37.26 -24.51 -35.67
C LEU A 253 -37.39 -25.67 -36.68
N GLU A 254 -36.43 -26.60 -36.69
CA GLU A 254 -36.50 -27.79 -37.55
C GLU A 254 -37.75 -28.63 -37.26
N THR A 255 -38.11 -28.77 -35.97
CA THR A 255 -39.33 -29.47 -35.54
C THR A 255 -40.59 -28.74 -36.00
N SER A 256 -40.68 -27.42 -35.79
CA SER A 256 -41.82 -26.62 -36.21
C SER A 256 -42.00 -26.62 -37.72
N ILE A 257 -40.91 -26.60 -38.50
CA ILE A 257 -40.96 -26.73 -39.95
C ILE A 257 -41.51 -28.11 -40.33
N ALA A 258 -41.03 -29.19 -39.71
CA ALA A 258 -41.54 -30.53 -39.97
C ALA A 258 -43.04 -30.65 -39.68
N THR A 259 -43.51 -30.12 -38.54
CA THR A 259 -44.94 -30.10 -38.20
C THR A 259 -45.76 -29.27 -39.19
N ALA A 260 -45.29 -28.07 -39.56
CA ALA A 260 -45.99 -27.22 -40.52
C ALA A 260 -46.10 -27.89 -41.91
N VAL A 261 -45.05 -28.60 -42.35
CA VAL A 261 -45.08 -29.39 -43.58
C VAL A 261 -46.09 -30.54 -43.48
N GLU A 262 -46.16 -31.22 -42.34
CA GLU A 262 -47.15 -32.28 -42.11
C GLU A 262 -48.59 -31.74 -42.09
N ASP A 263 -48.84 -30.62 -41.43
CA ASP A 263 -50.16 -29.97 -41.37
C ASP A 263 -50.58 -29.44 -42.74
N LEU A 264 -49.65 -28.88 -43.52
CA LEU A 264 -49.91 -28.51 -44.91
C LEU A 264 -50.28 -29.72 -45.77
N LYS A 265 -49.61 -30.86 -45.55
CA LYS A 265 -49.95 -32.12 -46.23
C LYS A 265 -51.36 -32.58 -45.86
N LYS A 266 -51.70 -32.61 -44.57
CA LYS A 266 -53.06 -32.96 -44.10
C LYS A 266 -54.12 -32.00 -44.63
N SER A 267 -53.82 -30.69 -44.64
CA SER A 267 -54.71 -29.67 -45.20
C SER A 267 -54.94 -29.89 -46.69
N LYS A 268 -53.88 -30.17 -47.45
CA LYS A 268 -53.99 -30.52 -48.87
C LYS A 268 -54.83 -31.77 -49.10
N GLU A 269 -54.59 -32.85 -48.34
CA GLU A 269 -55.39 -34.08 -48.39
C GLU A 269 -56.87 -33.80 -48.05
N GLY A 270 -57.13 -32.93 -47.06
CA GLY A 270 -58.47 -32.49 -46.69
C GLY A 270 -59.16 -31.68 -47.80
N ILE A 271 -58.43 -30.78 -48.48
CA ILE A 271 -58.95 -30.04 -49.64
C ILE A 271 -59.26 -31.00 -50.79
N GLU A 272 -58.38 -31.95 -51.09
CA GLU A 272 -58.62 -32.97 -52.13
C GLU A 272 -59.83 -33.86 -51.79
N PHE A 273 -60.02 -34.21 -50.52
CA PHE A 273 -61.22 -34.91 -50.05
C PHE A 273 -62.50 -34.06 -50.23
N ILE A 274 -62.47 -32.79 -49.83
CA ILE A 274 -63.61 -31.88 -50.02
C ILE A 274 -63.92 -31.71 -51.51
N GLU A 275 -62.91 -31.58 -52.35
CA GLU A 275 -63.05 -31.38 -53.78
C GLU A 275 -63.66 -32.62 -54.46
N SER A 276 -63.18 -33.81 -54.10
CA SER A 276 -63.70 -35.08 -54.61
C SER A 276 -65.13 -35.39 -54.15
N ASN A 277 -65.55 -34.85 -53.00
CA ASN A 277 -66.90 -35.01 -52.45
C ASN A 277 -67.78 -33.75 -52.62
N ARG A 278 -67.34 -32.79 -53.43
CA ARG A 278 -67.99 -31.47 -53.61
C ARG A 278 -69.47 -31.59 -53.98
N GLU A 279 -69.81 -32.46 -54.93
CA GLU A 279 -71.20 -32.64 -55.37
C GLU A 279 -72.10 -33.18 -54.25
N GLU A 280 -71.60 -34.09 -53.42
CA GLU A 280 -72.35 -34.66 -52.31
C GLU A 280 -72.52 -33.68 -51.15
N ILE A 281 -71.47 -32.91 -50.82
CA ILE A 281 -71.52 -31.85 -49.81
C ILE A 281 -72.51 -30.76 -50.24
N VAL A 282 -72.48 -30.29 -51.48
CA VAL A 282 -73.42 -29.28 -51.99
C VAL A 282 -74.86 -29.81 -51.94
N ARG A 283 -75.10 -31.08 -52.30
CA ARG A 283 -76.42 -31.71 -52.23
C ARG A 283 -76.96 -31.77 -50.81
N LEU A 284 -76.15 -32.22 -49.85
CA LEU A 284 -76.57 -32.33 -48.44
C LEU A 284 -76.74 -30.97 -47.76
N THR A 285 -75.90 -29.99 -48.11
CA THR A 285 -75.95 -28.64 -47.52
C THR A 285 -77.07 -27.80 -48.13
N GLY A 286 -77.31 -27.91 -49.44
CA GLY A 286 -78.46 -27.28 -50.11
C GLY A 286 -79.81 -27.83 -49.62
N MET A 287 -79.87 -29.13 -49.29
CA MET A 287 -81.08 -29.74 -48.70
C MET A 287 -81.34 -29.26 -47.26
N ALA A 288 -80.32 -28.79 -46.54
CA ALA A 288 -80.45 -28.24 -45.19
C ALA A 288 -80.79 -26.74 -45.17
N ALA A 289 -80.38 -25.98 -46.19
CA ALA A 289 -80.53 -24.52 -46.25
C ALA A 289 -81.91 -24.03 -46.73
N ASP A 290 -82.54 -24.68 -47.73
CA ASP A 290 -83.70 -24.12 -48.45
C ASP A 290 -85.10 -24.49 -47.88
N GLY A 291 -85.31 -24.39 -46.56
CA GLY A 291 -86.69 -24.24 -46.03
C GLY A 291 -87.18 -25.25 -44.97
N ALA A 292 -86.29 -26.05 -44.37
CA ALA A 292 -86.68 -26.95 -43.29
C ALA A 292 -86.86 -26.26 -41.91
N LEU A 293 -86.15 -25.17 -41.61
CA LEU A 293 -86.23 -24.52 -40.28
C LEU A 293 -87.43 -23.56 -40.13
N GLY A 294 -87.69 -22.67 -41.10
CA GLY A 294 -88.81 -21.72 -41.04
C GLY A 294 -90.18 -22.39 -41.00
N SER A 295 -90.37 -23.44 -41.81
CA SER A 295 -91.62 -24.21 -41.86
C SER A 295 -91.88 -24.99 -40.56
N LYS A 296 -90.84 -25.48 -39.87
CA LYS A 296 -90.96 -26.16 -38.57
C LYS A 296 -91.38 -25.20 -37.45
N PHE A 297 -90.92 -23.94 -37.48
CA PHE A 297 -91.31 -22.94 -36.49
C PHE A 297 -92.72 -22.40 -36.71
N ASP A 298 -93.12 -22.14 -37.96
CA ASP A 298 -94.48 -21.73 -38.30
C ASP A 298 -95.51 -22.84 -38.00
N GLN A 299 -95.18 -24.10 -38.33
CA GLN A 299 -96.02 -25.26 -37.97
C GLN A 299 -96.19 -25.39 -36.45
N ARG A 300 -95.14 -25.12 -35.65
CA ARG A 300 -95.21 -25.15 -34.19
C ARG A 300 -96.03 -23.99 -33.62
N GLN A 301 -95.89 -22.78 -34.19
CA GLN A 301 -96.70 -21.61 -33.84
C GLN A 301 -98.19 -21.87 -34.11
N ASN A 302 -98.52 -22.52 -35.22
CA ASN A 302 -99.92 -22.79 -35.57
C ASN A 302 -100.54 -23.89 -34.68
N ILE A 303 -99.76 -24.87 -34.24
CA ILE A 303 -100.18 -25.87 -33.23
C ILE A 303 -100.44 -25.19 -31.87
N LEU A 304 -99.55 -24.27 -31.45
CA LEU A 304 -99.72 -23.50 -30.21
C LEU A 304 -100.92 -22.55 -30.26
N ASN A 305 -101.20 -21.96 -31.43
CA ASN A 305 -102.39 -21.13 -31.64
C ASN A 305 -103.69 -21.92 -31.43
N ARG A 306 -103.71 -23.21 -31.80
CA ARG A 306 -104.84 -24.10 -31.57
C ARG A 306 -105.04 -24.41 -30.08
N GLY A 307 -103.95 -24.66 -29.33
CA GLY A 307 -103.99 -24.81 -27.87
C GLY A 307 -104.49 -23.53 -27.17
N LEU A 308 -103.98 -22.37 -27.58
CA LEU A 308 -104.39 -21.09 -27.05
C LEU A 308 -105.88 -20.82 -27.28
N HIS A 309 -106.40 -21.19 -28.45
CA HIS A 309 -107.82 -21.05 -28.75
C HIS A 309 -108.70 -21.93 -27.85
N PHE A 310 -108.23 -23.13 -27.51
CA PHE A 310 -108.89 -24.01 -26.54
C PHE A 310 -108.92 -23.38 -25.15
N TRP A 311 -107.80 -22.87 -24.63
CA TRP A 311 -107.76 -22.24 -23.31
C TRP A 311 -108.50 -20.90 -23.25
N LYS A 312 -108.53 -20.13 -24.35
CA LYS A 312 -109.33 -18.89 -24.49
C LYS A 312 -110.81 -19.15 -24.25
N TRP A 313 -111.32 -20.30 -24.72
CA TRP A 313 -112.70 -20.73 -24.48
C TRP A 313 -112.89 -21.49 -23.17
N ALA A 314 -111.86 -22.17 -22.67
CA ALA A 314 -111.93 -22.86 -21.38
C ALA A 314 -112.13 -21.89 -20.21
N ILE A 315 -111.55 -20.68 -20.26
CA ILE A 315 -111.69 -19.66 -19.19
C ILE A 315 -113.16 -19.31 -18.88
N PRO A 316 -113.99 -18.85 -19.83
CA PRO A 316 -115.38 -18.51 -19.53
C PRO A 316 -116.21 -19.75 -19.14
N VAL A 317 -115.97 -20.91 -19.76
CA VAL A 317 -116.69 -22.16 -19.47
C VAL A 317 -116.41 -22.65 -18.04
N THR A 318 -115.15 -22.67 -17.63
CA THR A 318 -114.76 -23.08 -16.27
C THR A 318 -115.20 -22.07 -15.22
N THR A 319 -115.29 -20.79 -15.56
CA THR A 319 -115.84 -19.76 -14.66
C THR A 319 -117.34 -20.00 -14.39
N VAL A 320 -118.12 -20.32 -15.42
CA VAL A 320 -119.56 -20.64 -15.28
C VAL A 320 -119.77 -21.96 -14.53
N LEU A 321 -118.94 -22.98 -14.80
CA LEU A 321 -118.98 -24.26 -14.08
C LEU A 321 -118.58 -24.11 -12.60
N ALA A 322 -117.55 -23.34 -12.30
CA ALA A 322 -117.15 -23.05 -10.92
C ALA A 322 -118.25 -22.29 -10.17
N GLY A 323 -118.86 -21.29 -10.79
CA GLY A 323 -120.01 -20.57 -10.22
C GLY A 323 -121.20 -21.49 -9.96
N SER A 324 -121.57 -22.32 -10.93
CA SER A 324 -122.64 -23.32 -10.79
C SER A 324 -122.35 -24.35 -9.69
N TRP A 325 -121.10 -24.83 -9.60
CA TRP A 325 -120.66 -25.77 -8.58
C TRP A 325 -120.74 -25.20 -7.17
N VAL A 326 -120.35 -23.93 -6.99
CA VAL A 326 -120.51 -23.22 -5.71
C VAL A 326 -121.98 -23.19 -5.30
N VAL A 327 -122.89 -22.83 -6.21
CA VAL A 327 -124.33 -22.82 -5.92
C VAL A 327 -124.83 -24.22 -5.51
N ILE A 328 -124.44 -25.27 -6.23
CA ILE A 328 -124.82 -26.66 -5.93
C ILE A 328 -124.31 -27.11 -4.56
N VAL A 329 -123.06 -26.81 -4.22
CA VAL A 329 -122.48 -27.20 -2.93
C VAL A 329 -123.24 -26.56 -1.76
N PHE A 330 -123.65 -25.29 -1.91
CA PHE A 330 -124.37 -24.57 -0.87
C PHE A 330 -125.89 -24.85 -0.80
N THR A 331 -126.52 -25.43 -1.84
CA THR A 331 -127.96 -25.76 -1.83
C THR A 331 -128.27 -27.24 -1.64
N TYR A 332 -127.45 -28.15 -2.17
CA TYR A 332 -127.75 -29.60 -2.19
C TYR A 332 -126.79 -30.45 -1.35
N LEU A 333 -125.61 -29.95 -0.99
CA LEU A 333 -124.53 -30.71 -0.33
C LEU A 333 -124.12 -30.14 1.03
N VAL A 334 -125.03 -29.43 1.71
CA VAL A 334 -124.85 -28.92 3.07
C VAL A 334 -124.66 -30.11 4.03
N PRO A 335 -123.51 -30.25 4.71
CA PRO A 335 -123.32 -31.32 5.69
C PRO A 335 -124.28 -31.14 6.87
N SER A 336 -124.78 -32.22 7.47
CA SER A 336 -125.67 -32.18 8.63
C SER A 336 -124.91 -32.29 9.96
N PHE A 337 -123.91 -31.43 10.19
CA PHE A 337 -123.28 -31.32 11.50
C PHE A 337 -124.08 -30.37 12.42
N LYS A 338 -124.09 -30.64 13.73
CA LYS A 338 -124.81 -29.82 14.74
C LYS A 338 -124.31 -28.38 14.86
N ASP A 339 -123.14 -28.06 14.29
CA ASP A 339 -122.51 -26.74 14.35
C ASP A 339 -122.51 -26.10 12.95
N GLU A 340 -123.17 -24.95 12.84
CA GLU A 340 -123.46 -24.25 11.58
C GLU A 340 -122.20 -23.68 10.92
N TRP A 341 -121.21 -23.26 11.72
CA TRP A 341 -119.93 -22.75 11.24
C TRP A 341 -119.08 -23.84 10.59
N VAL A 342 -119.15 -25.07 11.13
CA VAL A 342 -118.46 -26.22 10.57
C VAL A 342 -119.07 -26.59 9.21
N ASN A 343 -120.38 -26.43 9.03
CA ASN A 343 -121.04 -26.67 7.74
C ASN A 343 -120.62 -25.66 6.66
N ILE A 344 -120.43 -24.38 7.02
CA ILE A 344 -119.92 -23.36 6.08
C ILE A 344 -118.47 -23.67 5.70
N LEU A 345 -117.60 -23.97 6.67
CA LEU A 345 -116.19 -24.27 6.41
C LEU A 345 -116.02 -25.49 5.50
N VAL A 346 -116.74 -26.57 5.77
CA VAL A 346 -116.69 -27.78 4.96
C VAL A 346 -117.21 -27.51 3.55
N SER A 347 -118.24 -26.66 3.39
CA SER A 347 -118.74 -26.24 2.08
C SER A 347 -117.72 -25.38 1.31
N VAL A 348 -117.06 -24.42 1.96
CA VAL A 348 -115.96 -23.64 1.35
C VAL A 348 -114.81 -24.56 0.91
N LEU A 349 -114.43 -25.51 1.76
CA LEU A 349 -113.38 -26.47 1.45
C LEU A 349 -113.77 -27.37 0.27
N LYS A 350 -115.04 -27.79 0.17
CA LYS A 350 -115.57 -28.54 -0.98
C LYS A 350 -115.63 -27.72 -2.28
N THR A 351 -115.77 -26.39 -2.19
CA THR A 351 -115.72 -25.50 -3.36
C THR A 351 -114.30 -25.13 -3.80
N SER A 352 -113.30 -25.29 -2.92
CA SER A 352 -111.90 -24.95 -3.21
C SER A 352 -111.32 -25.62 -4.47
N PRO A 353 -111.63 -26.89 -4.83
CA PRO A 353 -111.11 -27.50 -6.04
C PRO A 353 -111.57 -26.79 -7.32
N ALA A 354 -112.77 -26.21 -7.33
CA ALA A 354 -113.29 -25.48 -8.48
C ALA A 354 -112.51 -24.18 -8.74
N PHE A 355 -112.15 -23.45 -7.67
CA PHE A 355 -111.34 -22.23 -7.79
C PHE A 355 -109.87 -22.53 -8.12
N ILE A 356 -109.32 -23.65 -7.63
CA ILE A 356 -107.98 -24.11 -8.03
C ILE A 356 -107.95 -24.46 -9.52
N LEU A 357 -108.98 -25.15 -10.03
CA LEU A 357 -109.11 -25.48 -11.45
C LEU A 357 -109.20 -24.21 -12.30
N LEU A 358 -109.98 -23.22 -11.86
CA LEU A 358 -110.08 -21.91 -12.51
C LEU A 358 -108.73 -21.18 -12.54
N GLY A 359 -108.01 -21.11 -11.41
CA GLY A 359 -106.66 -20.53 -11.35
C GLY A 359 -105.65 -21.27 -12.24
N PHE A 360 -105.74 -22.60 -12.33
CA PHE A 360 -104.92 -23.41 -13.22
C PHE A 360 -105.18 -23.08 -14.70
N VAL A 361 -106.45 -22.97 -15.12
CA VAL A 361 -106.84 -22.62 -16.50
C VAL A 361 -106.30 -21.25 -16.90
N PHE A 362 -106.38 -20.24 -16.01
CA PHE A 362 -105.79 -18.92 -16.25
C PHE A 362 -104.27 -18.97 -16.38
N SER A 363 -103.59 -19.72 -15.52
CA SER A 363 -102.13 -19.88 -15.58
C SER A 363 -101.68 -20.56 -16.86
N GLN A 364 -102.41 -21.57 -17.35
CA GLN A 364 -102.07 -22.26 -18.59
C GLN A 364 -102.29 -21.37 -19.82
N TYR A 365 -103.36 -20.60 -19.85
CA TYR A 365 -103.61 -19.63 -20.92
C TYR A 365 -102.48 -18.61 -21.03
N LYS A 366 -102.03 -18.02 -19.90
CA LYS A 366 -100.92 -17.05 -19.88
C LYS A 366 -99.60 -17.68 -20.36
N LYS A 367 -99.33 -18.94 -19.97
CA LYS A 367 -98.14 -19.66 -20.37
C LYS A 367 -98.11 -19.95 -21.88
N GLU A 368 -99.23 -20.42 -22.44
CA GLU A 368 -99.33 -20.70 -23.87
C GLU A 368 -99.27 -19.43 -24.72
N ARG A 369 -99.83 -18.31 -24.24
CA ARG A 369 -99.75 -16.99 -24.89
C ARG A 369 -98.31 -16.53 -25.05
N ASN A 370 -97.54 -16.59 -23.97
CA ASN A 370 -96.15 -16.16 -23.98
C ASN A 370 -95.28 -17.03 -24.92
N LEU A 371 -95.52 -18.34 -24.94
CA LEU A 371 -94.83 -19.25 -25.86
C LEU A 371 -95.18 -18.95 -27.33
N GLN A 372 -96.45 -18.67 -27.64
CA GLN A 372 -96.86 -18.30 -29.00
C GLN A 372 -96.11 -17.05 -29.49
N GLU A 373 -96.02 -16.02 -28.67
CA GLU A 373 -95.34 -14.76 -29.01
C GLU A 373 -93.83 -14.98 -29.21
N GLU A 374 -93.20 -15.83 -28.39
CA GLU A 374 -91.78 -16.19 -28.54
C GLU A 374 -91.50 -16.96 -29.85
N TYR A 375 -92.35 -17.94 -30.20
CA TYR A 375 -92.18 -18.72 -31.43
C TYR A 375 -92.54 -17.91 -32.69
N ALA A 376 -93.50 -16.99 -32.59
CA ALA A 376 -93.83 -16.04 -33.67
C ALA A 376 -92.63 -15.15 -34.00
N PHE A 377 -91.97 -14.63 -32.97
CA PHE A 377 -90.77 -13.82 -33.12
C PHE A 377 -89.63 -14.63 -33.76
N LYS A 378 -89.39 -15.86 -33.28
CA LYS A 378 -88.36 -16.74 -33.87
C LYS A 378 -88.63 -17.11 -35.32
N SER A 379 -89.89 -17.38 -35.69
CA SER A 379 -90.26 -17.67 -37.09
C SER A 379 -90.05 -16.46 -37.99
N ALA A 380 -90.47 -15.27 -37.57
CA ALA A 380 -90.25 -14.03 -38.32
C ALA A 380 -88.76 -13.73 -38.53
N VAL A 381 -87.94 -13.85 -37.48
CA VAL A 381 -86.49 -13.63 -37.58
C VAL A 381 -85.84 -14.67 -38.51
N ALA A 382 -86.20 -15.95 -38.41
CA ALA A 382 -85.69 -16.99 -39.29
C ALA A 382 -86.04 -16.76 -40.76
N MET A 383 -87.27 -16.32 -41.08
CA MET A 383 -87.66 -15.96 -42.44
C MET A 383 -86.87 -14.75 -42.98
N THR A 384 -86.62 -13.74 -42.14
CA THR A 384 -85.77 -12.61 -42.54
C THR A 384 -84.31 -13.02 -42.74
N LEU A 385 -83.80 -13.97 -41.95
CA LEU A 385 -82.43 -14.48 -42.06
C LEU A 385 -82.18 -15.15 -43.42
N THR A 386 -83.12 -15.97 -43.88
CA THR A 386 -83.08 -16.58 -45.23
C THR A 386 -83.08 -15.51 -46.32
N ALA A 387 -83.98 -14.52 -46.23
CA ALA A 387 -84.06 -13.42 -47.20
C ALA A 387 -82.77 -12.56 -47.22
N TYR A 388 -82.14 -12.31 -46.06
CA TYR A 388 -80.87 -11.59 -46.00
C TYR A 388 -79.69 -12.42 -46.53
N SER A 389 -79.70 -13.74 -46.32
CA SER A 389 -78.69 -14.65 -46.88
C SER A 389 -78.76 -14.70 -48.41
N GLU A 390 -79.97 -14.76 -48.98
CA GLU A 390 -80.21 -14.77 -50.43
C GLU A 390 -79.90 -13.40 -51.08
N MET A 391 -80.02 -12.31 -50.33
CA MET A 391 -79.62 -10.97 -50.76
C MET A 391 -78.09 -10.78 -50.75
N LEU A 392 -77.36 -11.53 -49.91
CA LEU A 392 -75.89 -11.50 -49.83
C LEU A 392 -75.21 -12.38 -50.89
N SER A 393 -75.85 -13.48 -51.34
CA SER A 393 -75.31 -14.29 -52.44
C SER A 393 -75.32 -13.57 -53.80
N ASN A 394 -76.01 -12.43 -53.91
CA ASN A 394 -76.19 -11.68 -55.16
C ASN A 394 -75.35 -10.39 -55.25
N ALA A 395 -74.46 -10.09 -54.29
CA ALA A 395 -73.60 -8.91 -54.36
C ALA A 395 -72.32 -9.06 -53.52
N ASP A 396 -71.27 -9.65 -54.10
CA ASP A 396 -69.91 -9.63 -53.56
C ASP A 396 -69.28 -8.24 -53.78
N VAL A 397 -69.31 -7.41 -52.73
CA VAL A 397 -68.48 -6.20 -52.65
C VAL A 397 -67.90 -6.09 -51.24
N GLU A 398 -66.57 -6.00 -51.18
CA GLU A 398 -65.65 -6.17 -50.05
C GLU A 398 -65.79 -5.21 -48.84
N ASP A 399 -66.87 -4.43 -48.70
CA ASP A 399 -67.04 -3.55 -47.54
C ASP A 399 -68.48 -3.55 -46.99
N ASN A 400 -68.87 -4.66 -46.35
CA ASN A 400 -70.20 -4.83 -45.76
C ASN A 400 -70.15 -5.37 -44.33
N THR A 401 -69.29 -4.77 -43.50
CA THR A 401 -69.23 -5.03 -42.04
C THR A 401 -70.58 -4.83 -41.35
N SER A 402 -71.39 -3.87 -41.81
CA SER A 402 -72.73 -3.61 -41.25
C SER A 402 -73.74 -4.73 -41.52
N ARG A 403 -73.69 -5.38 -42.68
CA ARG A 403 -74.60 -6.47 -43.05
C ARG A 403 -74.20 -7.79 -42.39
N GLN A 404 -72.90 -8.06 -42.29
CA GLN A 404 -72.37 -9.19 -41.51
C GLN A 404 -72.69 -9.04 -40.02
N GLN A 405 -72.63 -7.83 -39.47
CA GLN A 405 -73.09 -7.53 -38.11
C GLN A 405 -74.59 -7.75 -37.94
N MET A 406 -75.43 -7.37 -38.92
CA MET A 406 -76.87 -7.64 -38.88
C MET A 406 -77.19 -9.13 -38.94
N LEU A 407 -76.45 -9.91 -39.75
CA LEU A 407 -76.55 -11.38 -39.79
C LEU A 407 -76.15 -12.00 -38.46
N LEU A 408 -74.98 -11.63 -37.92
CA LEU A 408 -74.49 -12.11 -36.63
C LEU A 408 -75.50 -11.78 -35.51
N LYS A 409 -76.03 -10.56 -35.50
CA LYS A 409 -77.05 -10.14 -34.52
C LYS A 409 -78.38 -10.86 -34.71
N SER A 410 -78.76 -11.20 -35.94
CA SER A 410 -79.95 -12.01 -36.22
C SER A 410 -79.79 -13.46 -35.78
N ILE A 411 -78.60 -14.06 -36.00
CA ILE A 411 -78.24 -15.38 -35.49
C ILE A 411 -78.22 -15.37 -33.95
N GLU A 412 -77.63 -14.33 -33.35
CA GLU A 412 -77.60 -14.13 -31.91
C GLU A 412 -79.02 -13.99 -31.32
N MET A 413 -79.93 -13.26 -31.99
CA MET A 413 -81.34 -13.14 -31.57
C MET A 413 -82.16 -14.44 -31.74
N VAL A 414 -81.80 -15.32 -32.67
CA VAL A 414 -82.40 -16.66 -32.79
C VAL A 414 -81.91 -17.58 -31.67
N TYR A 415 -80.63 -17.46 -31.28
CA TYR A 415 -79.98 -18.37 -30.33
C TYR A 415 -80.12 -17.94 -28.86
N ASN A 416 -80.15 -16.64 -28.57
CA ASN A 416 -80.32 -16.11 -27.21
C ASN A 416 -81.81 -15.91 -26.90
N GLN A 417 -82.30 -16.56 -25.83
CA GLN A 417 -83.69 -16.43 -25.35
C GLN A 417 -84.03 -14.96 -25.03
N PRO A 418 -84.94 -14.31 -25.78
CA PRO A 418 -85.43 -13.01 -25.37
C PRO A 418 -86.47 -13.25 -24.26
N GLN A 419 -86.09 -13.05 -23.00
CA GLN A 419 -87.05 -13.00 -21.90
C GLN A 419 -87.84 -11.69 -21.98
N ILE A 420 -88.90 -11.66 -22.78
CA ILE A 420 -89.73 -10.46 -23.02
C ILE A 420 -90.58 -10.10 -21.76
N HIS A 421 -90.63 -10.98 -20.75
CA HIS A 421 -91.27 -10.68 -19.47
C HIS A 421 -90.41 -11.10 -18.26
N PRO A 422 -90.24 -10.23 -17.24
CA PRO A 422 -89.51 -10.59 -16.03
C PRO A 422 -90.23 -11.71 -15.27
N LEU A 423 -89.49 -12.75 -14.89
CA LEU A 423 -89.92 -13.85 -14.03
C LEU A 423 -90.19 -13.35 -12.60
N LYS A 424 -91.32 -12.67 -12.38
CA LYS A 424 -91.92 -12.60 -11.04
C LYS A 424 -92.76 -13.86 -10.88
N SER A 425 -92.28 -14.79 -10.05
CA SER A 425 -93.02 -16.00 -9.68
C SER A 425 -94.18 -15.65 -8.74
N GLU A 426 -95.22 -15.03 -9.28
CA GLU A 426 -96.51 -14.95 -8.60
C GLU A 426 -97.11 -16.37 -8.60
N ARG A 427 -96.75 -17.15 -7.58
CA ARG A 427 -97.42 -18.40 -7.26
C ARG A 427 -98.85 -18.06 -6.86
N LEU A 428 -99.80 -18.35 -7.74
CA LEU A 428 -101.25 -18.23 -7.51
C LEU A 428 -101.75 -19.04 -6.29
N PHE A 429 -100.92 -19.92 -5.70
CA PHE A 429 -101.09 -20.50 -4.38
C PHE A 429 -99.73 -20.67 -3.69
N SER A 430 -99.28 -19.68 -2.92
CA SER A 430 -98.27 -19.90 -1.88
C SER A 430 -98.99 -20.13 -0.55
N LEU A 431 -99.50 -21.34 -0.35
CA LEU A 431 -99.93 -21.79 0.97
C LEU A 431 -98.68 -21.91 1.85
N ASN A 432 -98.32 -20.81 2.51
CA ASN A 432 -97.26 -20.78 3.50
C ASN A 432 -97.74 -21.62 4.69
N THR A 433 -96.97 -22.65 5.08
CA THR A 433 -97.36 -23.57 6.16
C THR A 433 -97.52 -22.85 7.50
N LYS A 434 -96.92 -21.66 7.64
CA LYS A 434 -97.16 -20.74 8.75
C LYS A 434 -98.57 -20.14 8.73
N ASP A 435 -99.04 -19.62 7.60
CA ASP A 435 -100.38 -19.03 7.46
C ASP A 435 -101.48 -20.10 7.54
N LEU A 436 -101.26 -21.30 6.99
CA LEU A 436 -102.18 -22.44 7.19
C LEU A 436 -102.25 -22.87 8.66
N LYS A 437 -101.12 -22.88 9.37
CA LYS A 437 -101.08 -23.21 10.80
C LYS A 437 -101.75 -22.14 11.65
N GLU A 438 -101.60 -20.86 11.30
CA GLU A 438 -102.26 -19.74 11.98
C GLU A 438 -103.76 -19.68 11.67
N THR A 439 -104.16 -19.98 10.43
CA THR A 439 -105.58 -20.04 10.03
C THR A 439 -106.27 -21.26 10.64
N VAL A 440 -105.60 -22.42 10.70
CA VAL A 440 -106.13 -23.61 11.39
C VAL A 440 -106.13 -23.43 12.91
N ALA A 441 -105.15 -22.71 13.48
CA ALA A 441 -105.12 -22.38 14.91
C ALA A 441 -106.24 -21.39 15.29
N THR A 442 -106.44 -20.33 14.52
CA THR A 442 -107.55 -19.38 14.73
C THR A 442 -108.90 -20.03 14.51
N LEU A 443 -109.03 -20.96 13.56
CA LEU A 443 -110.25 -21.74 13.38
C LEU A 443 -110.48 -22.75 14.50
N ALA A 444 -109.42 -23.40 15.01
CA ALA A 444 -109.50 -24.31 16.16
C ALA A 444 -109.84 -23.56 17.46
N ASP A 445 -109.34 -22.33 17.62
CA ASP A 445 -109.67 -21.46 18.75
C ASP A 445 -111.09 -20.88 18.64
N ALA A 446 -111.56 -20.54 17.43
CA ALA A 446 -112.95 -20.14 17.20
C ALA A 446 -113.92 -21.30 17.50
N VAL A 447 -113.59 -22.53 17.09
CA VAL A 447 -114.41 -23.74 17.38
C VAL A 447 -114.36 -24.12 18.86
N LYS A 448 -113.23 -23.91 19.56
CA LYS A 448 -113.15 -24.10 21.02
C LYS A 448 -114.00 -23.09 21.81
N ASN A 449 -114.06 -21.84 21.37
CA ASN A 449 -114.86 -20.81 22.01
C ASN A 449 -116.37 -21.01 21.78
N ILE A 450 -116.77 -21.65 20.67
CA ILE A 450 -118.17 -21.99 20.39
C ILE A 450 -118.63 -23.25 21.15
N LYS A 451 -117.72 -24.15 21.56
CA LYS A 451 -118.05 -25.36 22.33
C LYS A 451 -118.18 -25.15 23.86
N ASN A 452 -117.84 -23.96 24.36
CA ASN A 452 -117.98 -23.54 25.76
C ASN A 452 -119.08 -22.49 25.97
N THR A 453 -120.02 -22.39 25.02
CA THR A 453 -121.35 -21.78 25.19
C THR A 453 -122.38 -22.80 24.75
#